data_AF-A0A956R6E1-F1
#
_entry.id   AF-A0A956R6E1-F1
#
_cell.length_a   1.000
_cell.length_b   1.000
_cell.length_c   1.000
_cell.angle_alpha   90.00
_cell.angle_beta   90.00
_cell.angle_gamma   90.00
#
_symmetry.space_group_name_H-M   'P 1'
#
loop_
_entity.id
_entity.type
_entity.pdbx_description
1 polymer ?
#
loop_
_entity_poly.entity_id
_entity_poly.type
_entity_poly.pdbx_seq_one_letter_code
_entity_poly.pdbx_strand_id
1 'polypeptide(L)'
;MRRLPSEPAGDPPRDRALVAAQGLPNLLHELVHAVQAGRLDDDHGIDYGAIPFDLDTFAGRAVLWDELSCCVISCAYLWAHGRAARAGAAMPRVQAEVEAWFHEQVEIQPVFYGMEHDPPGFVHRVAELLRRHAAEVAAVLECASAATECALRRAGADPSLRAPSQRPAMATYWRALHSEAAAEPAAAEPAAAGGPA
;
A
#
# COMPACT_ATOMS: atom_id res chain seq x y z
N MET A 1 -19.37 7.56 -26.46
CA MET A 1 -18.75 6.30 -25.99
C MET A 1 -17.56 5.96 -26.87
N ARG A 2 -16.32 6.13 -26.38
CA ARG A 2 -15.11 5.69 -27.10
C ARG A 2 -14.94 4.20 -26.88
N ARG A 3 -14.92 3.41 -27.96
CA ARG A 3 -14.53 1.99 -27.91
C ARG A 3 -13.05 1.90 -27.56
N LEU A 4 -12.72 1.07 -26.57
CA LEU A 4 -11.35 0.61 -26.36
C LEU A 4 -10.90 -0.20 -27.60
N PRO A 5 -9.65 -0.06 -28.04
CA PRO A 5 -9.13 -0.86 -29.15
C PRO A 5 -9.12 -2.34 -28.75
N SER A 6 -9.63 -3.19 -29.64
CA SER A 6 -9.61 -4.64 -29.51
C SER A 6 -8.16 -5.13 -29.36
N GLU A 7 -7.88 -5.93 -28.33
CA GLU A 7 -6.57 -6.56 -28.17
C GLU A 7 -6.26 -7.43 -29.41
N PRO A 8 -5.02 -7.40 -29.93
CA PRO A 8 -4.63 -8.29 -30.99
C PRO A 8 -4.65 -9.73 -30.47
N ALA A 9 -5.45 -10.57 -31.13
CA ALA A 9 -5.55 -12.00 -30.88
C ALA A 9 -4.18 -12.66 -31.14
N GLY A 10 -3.42 -12.86 -30.09
CA GLY A 10 -2.22 -13.66 -30.07
C GLY A 10 -1.84 -13.89 -28.62
N ASP A 11 -1.62 -15.15 -28.24
CA ASP A 11 -1.10 -15.46 -26.90
C ASP A 11 0.15 -14.61 -26.66
N PRO A 12 0.26 -13.92 -25.51
CA PRO A 12 1.49 -13.22 -25.17
C PRO A 12 2.65 -14.24 -25.22
N PRO A 13 3.83 -13.84 -25.70
CA PRO A 13 5.01 -14.70 -25.66
C PRO A 13 5.17 -15.28 -24.25
N ARG A 14 5.42 -16.58 -24.12
CA ARG A 14 5.48 -17.30 -22.81
C ARG A 14 6.44 -16.71 -21.79
N ASP A 15 7.34 -15.82 -22.22
CA ASP A 15 8.33 -15.13 -21.40
C ASP A 15 7.88 -13.71 -20.98
N ARG A 16 6.63 -13.35 -21.27
CA ARG A 16 6.02 -12.05 -20.95
C ARG A 16 4.72 -12.28 -20.21
N ALA A 17 4.60 -11.66 -19.06
CA ALA A 17 3.37 -11.64 -18.30
C ALA A 17 2.71 -10.27 -18.38
N LEU A 18 1.39 -10.27 -18.50
CA LEU A 18 0.57 -9.08 -18.44
C LEU A 18 0.01 -8.96 -17.02
N VAL A 19 0.38 -7.89 -16.33
CA VAL A 19 -0.20 -7.56 -15.01
C VAL A 19 -1.27 -6.51 -15.23
N ALA A 20 -2.53 -6.89 -15.01
CA ALA A 20 -3.66 -5.98 -15.01
C ALA A 20 -3.93 -5.52 -13.57
N ALA A 21 -3.81 -4.23 -13.31
CA ALA A 21 -4.04 -3.64 -11.98
C ALA A 21 -4.89 -2.38 -12.10
N GLN A 22 -5.65 -2.06 -11.05
CA GLN A 22 -6.48 -0.86 -11.00
C GLN A 22 -5.60 0.39 -10.76
N GLY A 23 -5.02 0.90 -11.84
CA GLY A 23 -4.18 2.10 -11.82
C GLY A 23 -2.75 1.83 -11.37
N LEU A 24 -1.94 2.89 -11.43
CA LEU A 24 -0.51 2.85 -11.15
C LEU A 24 -0.17 2.45 -9.69
N PRO A 25 -0.87 2.96 -8.64
CA PRO A 25 -0.55 2.57 -7.27
C PRO A 25 -0.62 1.07 -7.04
N ASN A 26 -1.74 0.45 -7.46
CA ASN A 26 -1.93 -1.00 -7.35
C ASN A 26 -0.92 -1.76 -8.20
N LEU A 27 -0.64 -1.30 -9.44
CA LEU A 27 0.39 -1.94 -10.28
C LEU A 27 1.76 -1.97 -9.61
N LEU A 28 2.13 -0.89 -8.91
CA LEU A 28 3.41 -0.82 -8.20
C LEU A 28 3.42 -1.75 -6.99
N HIS A 29 2.31 -1.85 -6.25
CA HIS A 29 2.15 -2.80 -5.15
C HIS A 29 2.34 -4.24 -5.63
N GLU A 30 1.61 -4.63 -6.68
CA GLU A 30 1.71 -5.96 -7.27
C GLU A 30 3.08 -6.30 -7.84
N LEU A 31 3.77 -5.30 -8.41
CA LEU A 31 5.12 -5.50 -8.89
C LEU A 31 6.08 -5.87 -7.75
N VAL A 32 5.92 -5.27 -6.57
CA VAL A 32 6.79 -5.57 -5.41
C VAL A 32 6.54 -7.00 -4.95
N HIS A 33 5.28 -7.42 -4.83
CA HIS A 33 4.89 -8.80 -4.56
C HIS A 33 5.53 -9.78 -5.54
N ALA A 34 5.37 -9.52 -6.84
CA ALA A 34 5.93 -10.36 -7.90
C ALA A 34 7.46 -10.49 -7.82
N VAL A 35 8.15 -9.40 -7.48
CA VAL A 35 9.60 -9.38 -7.34
C VAL A 35 10.04 -10.15 -6.08
N GLN A 36 9.33 -10.02 -4.96
CA GLN A 36 9.63 -10.74 -3.74
C GLN A 36 9.40 -12.25 -3.89
N ALA A 37 8.28 -12.65 -4.49
CA ALA A 37 7.96 -14.05 -4.75
C ALA A 37 8.83 -14.66 -5.87
N GLY A 38 9.46 -13.83 -6.70
CA GLY A 38 10.21 -14.28 -7.89
C GLY A 38 9.32 -14.89 -8.97
N ARG A 39 8.00 -14.72 -8.85
CA ARG A 39 6.97 -15.20 -9.78
C ARG A 39 5.73 -14.31 -9.68
N LEU A 40 4.92 -14.31 -10.72
CA LEU A 40 3.56 -13.80 -10.63
C LEU A 40 2.67 -14.91 -10.08
N ASP A 41 1.85 -14.56 -9.10
CA ASP A 41 0.87 -15.44 -8.49
C ASP A 41 -0.41 -14.62 -8.29
N ASP A 42 -1.56 -15.19 -8.59
CA ASP A 42 -2.85 -14.47 -8.55
C ASP A 42 -3.18 -13.98 -7.13
N ASP A 43 -2.64 -14.68 -6.12
CA ASP A 43 -2.87 -14.43 -4.69
C ASP A 43 -1.58 -14.08 -3.93
N HIS A 44 -0.57 -13.57 -4.62
CA HIS A 44 0.73 -13.19 -4.04
C HIS A 44 1.46 -14.35 -3.30
N GLY A 45 1.04 -15.60 -3.53
CA GLY A 45 1.55 -16.79 -2.82
C GLY A 45 1.02 -16.94 -1.40
N ILE A 46 -0.03 -16.21 -1.03
CA ILE A 46 -0.69 -16.24 0.27
C ILE A 46 -1.50 -17.54 0.39
N ASP A 47 -1.31 -18.28 1.49
CA ASP A 47 -2.18 -19.40 1.85
C ASP A 47 -3.47 -18.89 2.49
N TYR A 48 -4.52 -18.71 1.69
CA TYR A 48 -5.83 -18.30 2.21
C TYR A 48 -6.42 -19.29 3.23
N GLY A 49 -5.99 -20.55 3.23
CA GLY A 49 -6.40 -21.52 4.25
C GLY A 49 -5.86 -21.21 5.65
N ALA A 50 -4.86 -20.32 5.75
CA ALA A 50 -4.29 -19.86 6.99
C ALA A 50 -4.93 -18.56 7.53
N ILE A 51 -5.93 -18.00 6.83
CA ILE A 51 -6.71 -16.86 7.34
C ILE A 51 -7.70 -17.36 8.41
N PRO A 52 -7.80 -16.69 9.58
CA PRO A 52 -7.06 -15.47 9.94
C PRO A 52 -5.61 -15.73 10.35
N PHE A 53 -4.70 -14.90 9.86
CA PHE A 53 -3.29 -14.97 10.25
C PHE A 53 -3.10 -14.55 11.71
N ASP A 54 -2.27 -15.29 12.44
CA ASP A 54 -1.95 -14.99 13.84
C ASP A 54 -0.76 -14.02 13.94
N LEU A 55 -1.05 -12.77 14.27
CA LEU A 55 -0.08 -11.69 14.48
C LEU A 55 0.88 -11.92 15.66
N ASP A 56 0.58 -12.85 16.57
CA ASP A 56 1.49 -13.20 17.66
C ASP A 56 2.61 -14.15 17.19
N THR A 57 2.40 -14.81 16.04
CA THR A 57 3.41 -15.67 15.41
C THR A 57 4.30 -14.90 14.43
N PHE A 58 5.52 -15.39 14.25
CA PHE A 58 6.42 -14.84 13.22
C PHE A 58 5.81 -14.99 11.81
N ALA A 59 5.19 -16.15 11.52
CA ALA A 59 4.60 -16.42 10.20
C ALA A 59 3.44 -15.47 9.88
N GLY A 60 2.52 -15.24 10.81
CA GLY A 60 1.42 -14.31 10.58
C GLY A 60 1.89 -12.85 10.46
N ARG A 61 2.93 -12.45 11.20
CA ARG A 61 3.54 -11.13 11.00
C ARG A 61 4.29 -10.99 9.68
N ALA A 62 4.93 -12.04 9.19
CA ALA A 62 5.66 -11.99 7.94
C ALA A 62 4.76 -11.57 6.77
N VAL A 63 3.54 -12.12 6.71
CA VAL A 63 2.52 -11.71 5.74
C VAL A 63 2.20 -10.22 5.85
N LEU A 64 1.98 -9.72 7.07
CA LEU A 64 1.75 -8.28 7.30
C LEU A 64 2.93 -7.42 6.86
N TRP A 65 4.16 -7.85 7.15
CA TRP A 65 5.36 -7.12 6.79
C TRP A 65 5.59 -7.05 5.29
N ASP A 66 5.27 -8.13 4.56
CA ASP A 66 5.31 -8.14 3.10
C ASP A 66 4.28 -7.16 2.51
N GLU A 67 3.02 -7.23 2.96
CA GLU A 67 1.97 -6.31 2.51
C GLU A 67 2.32 -4.85 2.80
N LEU A 68 2.69 -4.52 4.03
CA LEU A 68 3.03 -3.14 4.40
C LEU A 68 4.30 -2.65 3.68
N SER A 69 5.25 -3.53 3.37
CA SER A 69 6.43 -3.16 2.57
C SER A 69 6.05 -2.83 1.13
N CYS A 70 5.15 -3.60 0.51
CA CYS A 70 4.58 -3.30 -0.80
C CYS A 70 3.86 -1.94 -0.81
N CYS A 71 3.09 -1.65 0.25
CA CYS A 71 2.43 -0.35 0.43
C CYS A 71 3.45 0.81 0.49
N VAL A 72 4.48 0.68 1.33
CA VAL A 72 5.49 1.73 1.51
C VAL A 72 6.28 1.97 0.23
N ILE A 73 6.67 0.90 -0.47
CA ILE A 73 7.44 1.02 -1.71
C ILE A 73 6.59 1.62 -2.83
N SER A 74 5.33 1.20 -2.98
CA SER A 74 4.43 1.81 -3.96
C SER A 74 4.22 3.30 -3.67
N CYS A 75 3.99 3.68 -2.41
CA CYS A 75 3.93 5.07 -1.97
C CYS A 75 5.20 5.88 -2.32
N ALA A 76 6.38 5.28 -2.16
CA ALA A 76 7.65 5.92 -2.46
C ALA A 76 7.80 6.32 -3.93
N TYR A 77 7.26 5.51 -4.85
CA TYR A 77 7.25 5.84 -6.28
C TYR A 77 6.19 6.88 -6.66
N LEU A 78 5.06 6.94 -5.94
CA LEU A 78 3.99 7.89 -6.22
C LEU A 78 4.39 9.36 -6.03
N TRP A 79 5.38 9.64 -5.17
CA TRP A 79 5.92 11.00 -5.00
C TRP A 79 6.43 11.64 -6.30
N ALA A 80 6.95 10.82 -7.24
CA ALA A 80 7.41 11.29 -8.54
C ALA A 80 6.46 10.90 -9.69
N HIS A 81 5.79 9.76 -9.57
CA HIS A 81 5.08 9.13 -10.70
C HIS A 81 3.55 9.08 -10.53
N GLY A 82 3.05 9.47 -9.35
CA GLY A 82 1.62 9.58 -9.06
C GLY A 82 0.92 10.57 -9.98
N ARG A 83 -0.42 10.52 -10.02
CA ARG A 83 -1.20 11.37 -10.92
C ARG A 83 -0.99 12.85 -10.63
N ALA A 84 -0.97 13.23 -9.36
CA ALA A 84 -0.75 14.61 -8.94
C ALA A 84 0.67 15.09 -9.28
N ALA A 85 1.68 14.26 -9.03
CA ALA A 85 3.08 14.58 -9.34
C ALA A 85 3.26 14.80 -10.85
N ARG A 86 2.73 13.90 -11.67
CA ARG A 86 2.79 14.01 -13.15
C ARG A 86 2.00 15.18 -13.71
N ALA A 87 0.97 15.64 -12.99
CA ALA A 87 0.22 16.84 -13.33
C ALA A 87 0.91 18.15 -12.89
N GLY A 88 2.10 18.07 -12.27
CA GLY A 88 2.81 19.25 -11.75
C GLY A 88 2.10 19.89 -10.56
N ALA A 89 1.33 19.13 -9.79
CA ALA A 89 0.63 19.64 -8.63
C ALA A 89 1.60 20.08 -7.52
N ALA A 90 1.14 21.01 -6.67
CA ALA A 90 1.87 21.39 -5.48
C ALA A 90 2.03 20.21 -4.50
N MET A 91 3.11 20.22 -3.72
CA MET A 91 3.48 19.13 -2.81
C MET A 91 2.36 18.66 -1.87
N PRO A 92 1.51 19.53 -1.28
CA PRO A 92 0.41 19.05 -0.42
C PRO A 92 -0.56 18.12 -1.14
N ARG A 93 -0.80 18.33 -2.45
CA ARG A 93 -1.70 17.47 -3.24
C ARG A 93 -1.04 16.15 -3.61
N VAL A 94 0.28 16.14 -3.85
CA VAL A 94 1.04 14.90 -4.04
C VAL A 94 1.01 14.08 -2.76
N GLN A 95 1.25 14.73 -1.62
CA GLN A 95 1.21 14.10 -0.31
C GLN A 95 -0.16 13.45 -0.03
N ALA A 96 -1.27 14.18 -0.26
CA ALA A 96 -2.61 13.64 -0.07
C ALA A 96 -2.91 12.41 -0.95
N GLU A 97 -2.40 12.35 -2.19
CA GLU A 97 -2.54 11.15 -3.04
C GLU A 97 -1.78 9.95 -2.46
N VAL A 98 -0.56 10.18 -1.95
CA VAL A 98 0.27 9.13 -1.35
C VAL A 98 -0.35 8.62 -0.04
N GLU A 99 -0.83 9.52 0.81
CA GLU A 99 -1.48 9.17 2.09
C GLU A 99 -2.80 8.43 1.88
N ALA A 100 -3.63 8.88 0.92
CA ALA A 100 -4.86 8.18 0.57
C ALA A 100 -4.59 6.75 0.08
N TRP A 101 -3.55 6.55 -0.74
CA TRP A 101 -3.15 5.21 -1.17
C TRP A 101 -2.70 4.33 -0.01
N PHE A 102 -1.89 4.88 0.91
CA PHE A 102 -1.47 4.14 2.09
C PHE A 102 -2.66 3.75 2.98
N HIS A 103 -3.62 4.66 3.16
CA HIS A 103 -4.83 4.43 3.94
C HIS A 103 -5.67 3.29 3.35
N GLU A 104 -5.95 3.34 2.05
CA GLU A 104 -6.71 2.30 1.34
C GLU A 104 -6.11 0.91 1.55
N GLN A 105 -4.77 0.80 1.47
CA GLN A 105 -4.10 -0.48 1.67
C GLN A 105 -4.19 -0.99 3.11
N VAL A 106 -4.12 -0.09 4.10
CA VAL A 106 -4.26 -0.47 5.52
C VAL A 106 -5.71 -0.87 5.85
N GLU A 107 -6.71 -0.23 5.25
CA GLU A 107 -8.13 -0.53 5.48
C GLU A 107 -8.55 -1.93 5.05
N ILE A 108 -7.86 -2.51 4.06
CA ILE A 108 -8.17 -3.85 3.56
C ILE A 108 -7.61 -4.91 4.52
N GLN A 109 -6.52 -4.62 5.23
CA GLN A 109 -5.79 -5.62 6.02
C GLN A 109 -6.60 -6.36 7.09
N PRO A 110 -7.51 -5.74 7.87
CA PRO A 110 -8.16 -6.39 9.01
C PRO A 110 -8.86 -7.73 8.69
N VAL A 111 -9.38 -7.90 7.46
CA VAL A 111 -10.03 -9.14 7.01
C VAL A 111 -9.09 -10.35 7.04
N PHE A 112 -7.80 -10.15 6.78
CA PHE A 112 -6.81 -11.22 6.76
C PHE A 112 -6.43 -11.70 8.17
N TYR A 113 -6.78 -10.93 9.21
CA TYR A 113 -6.40 -11.17 10.60
C TYR A 113 -7.62 -11.40 11.51
N GLY A 114 -8.83 -11.54 10.96
CA GLY A 114 -10.05 -11.75 11.72
C GLY A 114 -10.46 -10.53 12.56
N MET A 115 -10.08 -9.33 12.10
CA MET A 115 -10.35 -8.05 12.76
C MET A 115 -11.22 -7.13 11.90
N GLU A 116 -11.96 -7.65 10.92
CA GLU A 116 -12.81 -6.89 9.99
C GLU A 116 -13.92 -6.09 10.69
N HIS A 117 -14.31 -6.52 11.89
CA HIS A 117 -15.30 -5.83 12.73
C HIS A 117 -14.68 -4.88 13.76
N ASP A 118 -13.34 -4.78 13.80
CA ASP A 118 -12.60 -3.83 14.63
C ASP A 118 -11.37 -3.25 13.89
N PRO A 119 -11.56 -2.49 12.78
CA PRO A 119 -10.45 -1.83 12.10
C PRO A 119 -9.61 -0.89 13.01
N PRO A 120 -10.20 -0.10 13.94
CA PRO A 120 -9.40 0.70 14.87
C PRO A 120 -8.51 -0.15 15.79
N GLY A 121 -9.02 -1.28 16.30
CA GLY A 121 -8.23 -2.22 17.08
C GLY A 121 -7.10 -2.85 16.28
N PHE A 122 -7.34 -3.16 14.99
CA PHE A 122 -6.29 -3.64 14.09
C PHE A 122 -5.17 -2.61 13.96
N VAL A 123 -5.50 -1.35 13.67
CA VAL A 123 -4.52 -0.27 13.53
C VAL A 123 -3.70 -0.08 14.81
N HIS A 124 -4.35 -0.13 15.98
CA HIS A 124 -3.67 -0.06 17.27
C HIS A 124 -2.70 -1.23 17.49
N ARG A 125 -3.14 -2.45 17.18
CA ARG A 125 -2.33 -3.66 17.28
C ARG A 125 -1.10 -3.59 16.38
N VAL A 126 -1.28 -3.20 15.12
CA VAL A 126 -0.16 -3.05 14.18
C VAL A 126 0.81 -1.95 14.66
N ALA A 127 0.32 -0.85 15.21
CA ALA A 127 1.18 0.19 15.79
C ALA A 127 2.06 -0.34 16.94
N GLU A 128 1.54 -1.25 17.77
CA GLU A 128 2.35 -1.93 18.79
C GLU A 128 3.37 -2.89 18.18
N LEU A 129 2.95 -3.69 17.19
CA LEU A 129 3.84 -4.64 16.51
C LEU A 129 4.99 -3.93 15.79
N LEU A 130 4.72 -2.81 15.12
CA LEU A 130 5.75 -2.00 14.46
C LEU A 130 6.81 -1.50 15.44
N ARG A 131 6.43 -1.20 16.69
CA ARG A 131 7.38 -0.80 17.74
C ARG A 131 8.15 -2.01 18.27
N ARG A 132 7.46 -3.12 18.54
CA ARG A 132 8.06 -4.32 19.15
C ARG A 132 8.98 -5.08 18.20
N HIS A 133 8.65 -5.09 16.91
CA HIS A 133 9.30 -5.85 15.85
C HIS A 133 9.92 -4.94 14.78
N ALA A 134 10.35 -3.73 15.16
CA ALA A 134 10.89 -2.74 14.23
C ALA A 134 12.03 -3.29 13.35
N ALA A 135 12.87 -4.17 13.89
CA ALA A 135 13.96 -4.80 13.14
C ALA A 135 13.47 -5.78 12.07
N GLU A 136 12.40 -6.54 12.35
CA GLU A 136 11.79 -7.46 11.36
C GLU A 136 11.29 -6.65 10.16
N VAL A 137 10.52 -5.59 10.43
CA VAL A 137 9.93 -4.73 9.40
C VAL A 137 10.99 -4.03 8.57
N ALA A 138 12.02 -3.48 9.23
CA ALA A 138 13.11 -2.79 8.54
C ALA A 138 13.85 -3.74 7.58
N ALA A 139 14.09 -4.98 8.01
CA ALA A 139 14.76 -5.97 7.18
C ALA A 139 13.91 -6.37 5.96
N VAL A 140 12.60 -6.58 6.14
CA VAL A 140 11.69 -6.90 5.02
C VAL A 140 11.64 -5.74 4.03
N LEU A 141 11.45 -4.51 4.50
CA LEU A 141 11.38 -3.32 3.65
C LEU A 141 12.69 -3.07 2.89
N GLU A 142 13.84 -3.26 3.53
CA GLU A 142 15.16 -3.11 2.89
C GLU A 142 15.36 -4.14 1.78
N CYS A 143 15.08 -5.42 2.07
CA CYS A 143 15.15 -6.50 1.09
C CYS A 143 14.20 -6.26 -0.09
N ALA A 144 12.94 -5.92 0.17
CA ALA A 144 11.93 -5.66 -0.86
C ALA A 144 12.32 -4.46 -1.74
N SER A 145 12.82 -3.38 -1.13
CA SER A 145 13.28 -2.19 -1.86
C SER A 145 14.45 -2.53 -2.78
N ALA A 146 15.48 -3.19 -2.24
CA ALA A 146 16.68 -3.56 -2.99
C ALA A 146 16.35 -4.51 -4.16
N ALA A 147 15.49 -5.50 -3.93
CA ALA A 147 15.03 -6.42 -4.95
C ALA A 147 14.25 -5.70 -6.06
N THR A 148 13.30 -4.84 -5.68
CA THR A 148 12.48 -4.05 -6.61
C THR A 148 13.33 -3.16 -7.50
N GLU A 149 14.25 -2.41 -6.92
CA GLU A 149 15.15 -1.55 -7.68
C GLU A 149 16.09 -2.35 -8.59
N CYS A 150 16.60 -3.49 -8.12
CA CYS A 150 17.42 -4.37 -8.93
C CYS A 150 16.63 -4.91 -10.14
N ALA A 151 15.38 -5.31 -9.93
CA ALA A 151 14.49 -5.73 -11.00
C ALA A 151 14.25 -4.61 -12.02
N LEU A 152 13.91 -3.40 -11.56
CA LEU A 152 13.68 -2.24 -12.43
C LEU A 152 14.94 -1.84 -13.21
N ARG A 153 16.12 -1.89 -12.57
CA ARG A 153 17.42 -1.66 -13.24
C ARG A 153 17.68 -2.71 -14.33
N ARG A 154 17.47 -4.00 -14.03
CA ARG A 154 17.66 -5.10 -14.99
C ARG A 154 16.68 -5.04 -16.16
N ALA A 155 15.46 -4.60 -15.91
CA ALA A 155 14.45 -4.37 -16.95
C ALA A 155 14.75 -3.16 -17.85
N GLY A 156 15.80 -2.38 -17.55
CA GLY A 156 16.15 -1.19 -18.31
C GLY A 156 15.20 -0.02 -18.07
N ALA A 157 14.55 0.05 -16.91
CA ALA A 157 13.64 1.14 -16.56
C ALA A 157 14.33 2.52 -16.70
N ASP A 158 13.53 3.54 -16.94
CA ASP A 158 14.00 4.93 -16.95
C ASP A 158 14.74 5.27 -15.64
N PRO A 159 15.81 6.09 -15.67
CA PRO A 159 16.55 6.47 -14.45
C PRO A 159 15.66 6.95 -13.30
N SER A 160 14.58 7.67 -13.59
CA SER A 160 13.63 8.17 -12.59
C SER A 160 12.77 7.07 -11.93
N LEU A 161 12.75 5.87 -12.50
CA LEU A 161 12.03 4.69 -11.98
C LEU A 161 12.97 3.63 -11.39
N ARG A 162 14.29 3.76 -11.52
CA ARG A 162 15.24 2.77 -10.99
C ARG A 162 15.35 2.79 -9.46
N ALA A 163 14.94 3.90 -8.85
CA ALA A 163 14.83 4.08 -7.42
C ALA A 163 13.83 5.21 -7.15
N PRO A 164 13.07 5.15 -6.05
CA PRO A 164 12.16 6.23 -5.70
C PRO A 164 12.94 7.48 -5.29
N SER A 165 12.36 8.66 -5.54
CA SER A 165 12.97 9.95 -5.17
C SER A 165 12.99 10.20 -3.66
N GLN A 166 12.15 9.49 -2.92
CA GLN A 166 12.05 9.55 -1.46
C GLN A 166 11.89 8.14 -0.89
N ARG A 167 12.40 7.93 0.34
CA ARG A 167 12.23 6.69 1.10
C ARG A 167 11.76 6.97 2.52
N PRO A 168 10.53 7.46 2.69
CA PRO A 168 9.97 7.61 4.01
C PRO A 168 9.89 6.25 4.72
N ALA A 169 10.25 6.24 6.00
CA ALA A 169 10.08 5.06 6.85
C ALA A 169 8.60 4.72 7.00
N MET A 170 8.26 3.45 7.19
CA MET A 170 6.89 2.99 7.43
C MET A 170 6.19 3.77 8.56
N ALA A 171 6.93 4.09 9.63
CA ALA A 171 6.43 4.90 10.75
C ALA A 171 6.03 6.33 10.37
N THR A 172 6.48 6.87 9.24
CA THR A 172 6.04 8.18 8.73
C THR A 172 4.61 8.09 8.21
N TYR A 173 4.31 7.09 7.38
CA TYR A 173 2.96 6.87 6.87
C TYR A 173 1.99 6.44 7.97
N TRP A 174 2.46 5.59 8.89
CA TRP A 174 1.64 5.15 10.03
C TRP A 174 1.21 6.33 10.92
N ARG A 175 2.08 7.32 11.15
CA ARG A 175 1.74 8.51 11.95
C ARG A 175 0.68 9.37 11.27
N ALA A 176 0.71 9.50 9.95
CA ALA A 176 -0.30 10.28 9.20
C ALA A 176 -1.70 9.71 9.40
N LEU A 177 -1.85 8.37 9.36
CA LEU A 177 -3.13 7.69 9.64
C LEU A 177 -3.69 8.02 11.04
N HIS A 178 -2.81 8.23 12.04
CA HIS A 178 -3.22 8.52 13.42
C HIS A 178 -3.51 10.01 13.66
N SER A 179 -2.97 10.91 12.84
CA SER A 179 -3.29 12.33 12.90
C SER A 179 -4.69 12.63 12.37
N GLU A 180 -5.19 11.83 11.42
CA GLU A 180 -6.57 11.92 10.91
C GLU A 180 -7.58 11.26 11.86
N ALA A 181 -7.25 10.11 12.48
CA ALA A 181 -8.11 9.47 13.48
C ALA A 181 -8.34 10.31 14.75
N ALA A 182 -7.48 11.29 15.02
CA ALA A 182 -7.64 12.25 16.12
C ALA A 182 -8.50 13.49 15.75
N ALA A 183 -8.89 13.64 14.48
CA ALA A 183 -9.77 14.69 13.98
C ALA A 183 -10.92 14.02 13.20
N GLU A 184 -12.01 13.58 13.83
CA GLU A 184 -13.23 14.40 14.07
C GLU A 184 -14.39 13.53 14.65
N PRO A 185 -15.53 14.08 15.16
CA PRO A 185 -16.18 15.31 14.70
C PRO A 185 -16.20 16.46 15.71
N ALA A 186 -16.06 17.66 15.15
CA ALA A 186 -16.54 18.89 15.75
C ALA A 186 -17.94 18.67 16.32
N ALA A 187 -18.11 19.08 17.58
CA ALA A 187 -19.36 19.00 18.29
C ALA A 187 -20.50 19.59 17.43
N ALA A 188 -21.56 18.80 17.26
CA ALA A 188 -22.81 19.27 16.67
C ALA A 188 -23.22 20.59 17.34
N GLU A 189 -23.43 21.63 16.55
CA GLU A 189 -24.07 22.86 17.01
C GLU A 189 -25.38 22.48 17.72
N PRO A 190 -25.64 22.98 18.94
CA PRO A 190 -26.90 22.73 19.60
C PRO A 190 -28.02 23.34 18.75
N ALA A 191 -28.96 22.47 18.35
CA ALA A 191 -30.18 22.87 17.69
C ALA A 191 -30.83 24.03 18.45
N ALA A 192 -31.09 25.12 17.75
CA ALA A 192 -31.91 26.22 18.26
C ALA A 192 -33.27 25.66 18.68
N ALA A 193 -33.47 25.47 19.98
CA ALA A 193 -34.76 25.16 20.56
C ALA A 193 -35.64 26.40 20.44
N GLY A 194 -36.58 26.35 19.49
CA GLY A 194 -37.67 27.30 19.41
C GLY A 194 -38.71 27.03 20.51
N GLY A 195 -38.94 28.06 21.34
CA GLY A 195 -40.20 28.39 22.05
C GLY A 195 -40.57 27.56 23.29
N PRO A 196 -41.58 27.96 24.10
CA PRO A 196 -42.53 29.08 23.93
C PRO A 196 -42.72 29.98 25.19
N ALA A 197 -43.19 31.22 24.97
CA ALA A 197 -44.28 31.94 25.67
C ALA A 197 -44.24 33.43 25.30
#